data_AF-A0A7R6WAJ6-F1
#
_entry.id   AF-A0A7R6WAJ6-F1
#
_cell.length_a   1.000
_cell.length_b   1.000
_cell.length_c   1.000
_cell.angle_alpha   90.00
_cell.angle_beta   90.00
_cell.angle_gamma   90.00
#
_symmetry.space_group_name_H-M   'P 1'
#
loop_
_entity.id
_entity.type
_entity.pdbx_description
1 polymer ?
#
loop_
_entity_poly.entity_id
_entity_poly.type
_entity_poly.pdbx_seq_one_letter_code
_entity_poly.pdbx_strand_id
1 'polypeptide(L)'
;MFLKKLLLTSIATLAISPILVSAENNTDADFTENVLTVPRLIASGSLFENVRIQFDATNSTFAILGAEPRERFSSEMIGMDEVLTDHNAQLSWVNGSHGCHINANAAATATTDIVEYCASLEFAGYDDWRAPTSMEISEMIIHADQMGVQLNYINPACQFMAASDGFVQTENTSEPGKIVESAVNSGSRCVR
;
A
#
# COMPACT_ATOMS: atom_id res chain seq x y z
N MET A 1 20.31 -32.77 15.33
CA MET A 1 20.63 -31.86 16.46
C MET A 1 21.28 -30.56 16.00
N PHE A 2 22.13 -30.54 14.97
CA PHE A 2 22.75 -29.32 14.41
C PHE A 2 21.77 -28.36 13.69
N LEU A 3 20.77 -28.88 12.96
CA LEU A 3 19.76 -28.04 12.28
C LEU A 3 18.93 -27.17 13.24
N LYS A 4 18.53 -27.72 14.40
CA LYS A 4 17.79 -26.98 15.44
C LYS A 4 18.59 -25.78 15.96
N LYS A 5 19.91 -25.93 16.14
CA LYS A 5 20.77 -24.87 16.66
C LYS A 5 20.98 -23.74 15.65
N LEU A 6 21.08 -24.07 14.35
CA LEU A 6 21.29 -23.10 13.28
C LEU A 6 20.04 -22.23 13.02
N LEU A 7 18.84 -22.83 13.10
CA LEU A 7 17.56 -22.11 12.93
C LEU A 7 17.30 -21.12 14.07
N LEU A 8 17.56 -21.50 15.33
CA LEU A 8 17.37 -20.60 16.48
C LEU A 8 18.27 -19.35 16.42
N THR A 9 19.50 -19.47 15.93
CA THR A 9 20.40 -18.32 15.78
C THR A 9 20.03 -17.39 14.63
N SER A 10 19.28 -17.85 13.61
CA SER A 10 18.91 -17.01 12.47
C SER A 10 17.61 -16.22 12.68
N ILE A 11 16.70 -16.73 13.53
CA ILE A 11 15.42 -16.07 13.85
C ILE A 11 15.64 -14.84 14.75
N ALA A 12 16.75 -14.79 15.50
CA ALA A 12 17.07 -13.67 16.40
C ALA A 12 17.38 -12.34 15.69
N THR A 13 17.49 -12.31 14.36
CA THR A 13 17.97 -11.12 13.61
C THR A 13 16.98 -10.55 12.59
N LEU A 14 15.71 -10.96 12.59
CA LEU A 14 14.67 -10.35 11.73
C LEU A 14 13.91 -9.25 12.49
N ALA A 15 14.56 -8.09 12.62
CA ALA A 15 13.91 -6.85 13.04
C ALA A 15 13.19 -6.20 11.84
N ILE A 16 11.91 -6.57 11.64
CA ILE A 16 10.94 -5.75 10.92
C ILE A 16 9.93 -5.30 12.00
N SER A 17 10.06 -4.07 12.52
CA SER A 17 9.18 -3.27 13.42
C SER A 17 8.13 -3.92 14.36
N PRO A 18 7.83 -3.28 15.51
CA PRO A 18 8.22 -3.70 16.85
C PRO A 18 7.50 -4.98 17.33
N ILE A 19 7.61 -6.10 16.63
CA ILE A 19 7.32 -7.40 17.25
C ILE A 19 8.66 -8.01 17.63
N LEU A 20 9.19 -7.58 18.78
CA LEU A 20 10.26 -8.28 19.46
C LEU A 20 9.72 -9.64 19.90
N VAL A 21 9.79 -10.64 19.02
CA VAL A 21 9.66 -12.04 19.42
C VAL A 21 10.98 -12.39 20.11
N SER A 22 11.05 -12.12 21.41
CA SER A 22 12.09 -12.72 22.25
C SER A 22 11.83 -14.22 22.31
N ALA A 23 12.51 -14.98 21.47
CA ALA A 23 12.60 -16.43 21.58
C ALA A 23 13.77 -16.81 22.51
N GLU A 24 13.97 -16.10 23.62
CA GLU A 24 14.92 -16.53 24.63
C GLU A 24 14.25 -17.54 25.56
N ASN A 25 14.61 -18.81 25.39
CA ASN A 25 14.37 -19.92 26.30
C ASN A 25 12.93 -20.45 26.46
N ASN A 26 12.07 -20.34 25.44
CA ASN A 26 10.80 -21.05 25.51
C ASN A 26 10.97 -22.53 25.10
N THR A 27 11.01 -23.41 26.10
CA THR A 27 11.17 -24.86 25.98
C THR A 27 9.97 -25.57 25.32
N ASP A 28 8.91 -24.84 24.99
CA ASP A 28 7.66 -25.38 24.47
C ASP A 28 7.46 -25.17 22.95
N ALA A 29 8.51 -24.77 22.22
CA ALA A 29 8.45 -24.67 20.76
C ALA A 29 8.36 -26.08 20.13
N ASP A 30 7.13 -26.49 19.77
CA ASP A 30 6.88 -27.72 19.01
C ASP A 30 7.17 -27.47 17.51
N PHE A 31 8.02 -28.32 16.95
CA PHE A 31 8.43 -28.30 15.55
C PHE A 31 7.93 -29.58 14.90
N THR A 32 6.77 -29.50 14.26
CA THR A 32 6.25 -30.55 13.38
C THR A 32 6.10 -29.97 11.98
N GLU A 33 6.61 -30.66 10.95
CA GLU A 33 6.30 -30.36 9.54
C GLU A 33 6.61 -28.91 9.07
N ASN A 34 7.77 -28.36 9.43
CA ASN A 34 8.18 -26.98 9.10
C ASN A 34 7.26 -25.87 9.63
N VAL A 35 6.39 -26.18 10.60
CA VAL A 35 5.53 -25.20 11.26
C VAL A 35 6.09 -24.91 12.65
N LEU A 36 6.36 -23.63 12.92
CA LEU A 36 6.71 -23.09 14.22
C LEU A 36 5.48 -22.44 14.83
N THR A 37 5.05 -22.90 16.01
CA THR A 37 3.97 -22.23 16.76
C THR A 37 4.59 -21.32 17.81
N VAL A 38 4.32 -20.01 17.74
CA VAL A 38 4.76 -19.03 18.74
C VAL A 38 3.55 -18.39 19.43
N PRO A 39 3.57 -18.24 20.77
CA PRO A 39 2.55 -17.47 21.47
C PRO A 39 2.73 -15.99 21.14
N ARG A 40 1.68 -15.33 20.63
CA ARG A 40 1.62 -13.89 20.42
C ARG A 40 0.80 -13.24 21.53
N LEU A 41 1.36 -12.19 22.14
CA LEU A 41 0.63 -11.31 23.06
C LEU A 41 -0.28 -10.39 22.24
N ILE A 42 -1.59 -10.51 22.46
CA ILE A 42 -2.58 -9.51 22.05
C ILE A 42 -2.75 -8.53 23.22
N ALA A 43 -2.88 -7.24 22.90
CA ALA A 43 -2.86 -6.15 23.88
C ALA A 43 -3.78 -6.41 25.10
N SER A 44 -3.35 -5.93 26.27
CA SER A 44 -3.93 -6.11 27.63
C SER A 44 -3.69 -7.47 28.33
N GLY A 45 -2.64 -8.20 27.94
CA GLY A 45 -1.82 -8.95 28.90
C GLY A 45 -2.43 -10.22 29.52
N SER A 46 -3.43 -10.86 28.91
CA SER A 46 -3.98 -12.10 29.48
C SER A 46 -4.42 -13.18 28.50
N LEU A 47 -4.24 -13.01 27.19
CA LEU A 47 -4.58 -14.03 26.20
C LEU A 47 -3.42 -14.24 25.24
N PHE A 48 -3.03 -15.51 25.08
CA PHE A 48 -2.08 -15.94 24.06
C PHE A 48 -2.86 -16.47 22.86
N GLU A 49 -2.59 -15.93 21.68
CA GLU A 49 -2.98 -16.58 20.43
C GLU A 49 -1.77 -17.34 19.88
N ASN A 50 -1.97 -18.60 19.51
CA ASN A 50 -0.94 -19.41 18.90
C ASN A 50 -0.81 -19.02 17.43
N VAL A 51 0.24 -18.27 17.11
CA VAL A 51 0.59 -17.94 15.72
C VAL A 51 1.41 -19.08 15.16
N ARG A 52 0.92 -19.67 14.07
CA ARG A 52 1.65 -20.70 13.34
C ARG A 52 2.42 -20.05 12.20
N ILE A 53 3.72 -20.27 12.14
CA ILE A 53 4.61 -19.78 11.09
C ILE A 53 5.08 -21.00 10.30
N GLN A 54 4.76 -21.07 9.01
CA GLN A 54 5.27 -22.11 8.13
C GLN A 54 6.53 -21.63 7.41
N PHE A 55 7.56 -22.46 7.42
CA PHE A 55 8.78 -22.25 6.65
C PHE A 55 8.73 -23.04 5.34
N ASP A 56 8.91 -22.36 4.22
CA ASP A 56 9.17 -22.99 2.93
C ASP A 56 10.69 -23.04 2.68
N ALA A 57 11.27 -24.22 2.88
CA ALA A 57 12.70 -24.46 2.67
C ALA A 57 13.12 -24.36 1.20
N THR A 58 12.19 -24.44 0.25
CA THR A 58 12.51 -24.37 -1.18
C THR A 58 12.72 -22.94 -1.65
N ASN A 59 11.97 -21.98 -1.07
CA ASN A 59 12.01 -20.57 -1.43
C ASN A 59 12.63 -19.67 -0.36
N SER A 60 13.06 -20.24 0.77
CA SER A 60 13.57 -19.47 1.94
C SER A 60 12.57 -18.42 2.45
N THR A 61 11.28 -18.71 2.33
CA THR A 61 10.19 -17.81 2.74
C THR A 61 9.49 -18.31 4.00
N PHE A 62 8.82 -17.39 4.68
CA PHE A 62 8.00 -17.66 5.85
C PHE A 62 6.58 -17.12 5.62
N ALA A 63 5.57 -17.87 6.06
CA ALA A 63 4.17 -17.43 6.03
C ALA A 63 3.55 -17.61 7.41
N ILE A 64 2.72 -16.66 7.84
CA ILE A 64 1.87 -16.84 9.02
C ILE A 64 0.62 -17.61 8.57
N LEU A 65 0.47 -18.83 9.05
CA LEU A 65 -0.71 -19.66 8.79
C LEU A 65 -1.92 -19.03 9.46
N GLY A 66 -2.95 -18.73 8.64
CA GLY A 66 -4.16 -18.05 9.09
C GLY A 66 -4.10 -16.51 9.02
N ALA A 67 -2.97 -15.93 8.65
CA ALA A 67 -2.94 -14.55 8.18
C ALA A 67 -3.13 -14.57 6.67
N GLU A 68 -4.32 -14.22 6.20
CA GLU A 68 -4.48 -13.82 4.80
C GLU A 68 -3.49 -12.66 4.55
N PRO A 69 -2.70 -12.69 3.46
CA PRO A 69 -1.93 -11.53 3.05
C PRO A 69 -2.91 -10.36 2.98
N ARG A 70 -2.75 -9.35 3.82
CA ARG A 70 -3.54 -8.13 3.68
C ARG A 70 -3.08 -7.52 2.36
N GLU A 71 -3.90 -7.67 1.32
CA GLU A 71 -3.71 -6.96 0.07
C GLU A 71 -3.65 -5.47 0.41
N ARG A 72 -2.53 -4.82 0.09
CA ARG A 72 -2.37 -3.38 0.37
C ARG A 72 -3.43 -2.60 -0.40
N PHE A 73 -3.67 -3.00 -1.64
CA PHE A 73 -4.65 -2.36 -2.51
C PHE A 73 -5.84 -3.27 -2.73
N SER A 74 -7.05 -2.73 -2.61
CA SER A 74 -8.27 -3.39 -3.07
C SER A 74 -9.07 -2.43 -3.93
N SER A 75 -9.68 -2.92 -5.01
CA SER A 75 -10.61 -2.15 -5.83
C SER A 75 -12.05 -2.59 -5.56
N GLU A 76 -12.96 -1.62 -5.43
CA GLU A 76 -14.38 -1.85 -5.26
C GLU A 76 -15.18 -1.02 -6.28
N MET A 77 -16.20 -1.63 -6.86
CA MET A 77 -17.18 -0.94 -7.70
C MET A 77 -18.37 -0.50 -6.85
N ILE A 78 -18.58 0.81 -6.75
CA ILE A 78 -19.73 1.41 -6.09
C ILE A 78 -20.63 2.01 -7.17
N GLY A 79 -21.69 1.28 -7.51
CA GLY A 79 -22.50 1.61 -8.68
C GLY A 79 -21.71 1.41 -9.98
N MET A 80 -21.37 2.50 -10.67
CA MET A 80 -20.55 2.50 -11.88
C MET A 80 -19.15 3.06 -11.66
N ASP A 81 -18.84 3.46 -10.43
CA ASP A 81 -17.60 4.14 -10.06
C ASP A 81 -16.65 3.16 -9.38
N GLU A 82 -15.37 3.23 -9.73
CA GLU A 82 -14.32 2.40 -9.14
C GLU A 82 -13.57 3.18 -8.06
N VAL A 83 -13.47 2.60 -6.86
CA VAL A 83 -12.69 3.15 -5.75
C VAL A 83 -11.53 2.19 -5.43
N LEU A 84 -10.31 2.71 -5.50
CA LEU A 84 -9.11 1.97 -5.09
C LEU A 84 -8.77 2.34 -3.65
N THR A 85 -8.66 1.36 -2.76
CA THR A 85 -8.32 1.58 -1.34
C THR A 85 -6.89 1.12 -1.05
N ASP A 86 -6.05 2.00 -0.50
CA ASP A 86 -4.76 1.67 0.11
C ASP A 86 -4.96 1.41 1.61
N HIS A 87 -4.98 0.13 1.99
CA HIS A 87 -5.14 -0.33 3.37
C HIS A 87 -3.94 0.00 4.27
N ASN A 88 -2.77 0.32 3.71
CA ASN A 88 -1.62 0.73 4.49
C ASN A 88 -1.71 2.22 4.84
N ALA A 89 -2.06 3.05 3.86
CA ALA A 89 -2.25 4.49 4.07
C ALA A 89 -3.59 4.84 4.72
N GLN A 90 -4.56 3.92 4.71
CA GLN A 90 -5.95 4.15 5.10
C GLN A 90 -6.59 5.27 4.25
N LEU A 91 -6.31 5.24 2.95
CA LEU A 91 -6.79 6.22 1.97
C LEU A 91 -7.56 5.51 0.86
N SER A 92 -8.64 6.13 0.41
CA SER A 92 -9.37 5.70 -0.78
C SER A 92 -9.15 6.70 -1.90
N TRP A 93 -9.00 6.18 -3.11
CA TRP A 93 -8.61 6.92 -4.30
C TRP A 93 -9.71 6.77 -5.35
N VAL A 94 -10.04 7.90 -5.97
CA VAL A 94 -10.83 7.89 -7.20
C VAL A 94 -10.08 7.05 -8.24
N ASN A 95 -10.74 6.09 -8.88
CA ASN A 95 -10.17 5.26 -9.94
C ASN A 95 -11.04 5.28 -11.20
N GLY A 96 -10.52 4.76 -12.31
CA GLY A 96 -11.29 4.56 -13.53
C GLY A 96 -11.66 5.86 -14.24
N SER A 97 -12.96 6.11 -14.41
CA SER A 97 -13.54 7.20 -15.21
C SER A 97 -13.14 8.61 -14.75
N HIS A 98 -12.66 8.75 -13.51
CA HIS A 98 -12.21 10.02 -12.94
C HIS A 98 -10.73 9.98 -12.54
N GLY A 99 -10.00 8.91 -12.86
CA GLY A 99 -8.57 8.78 -12.60
C GLY A 99 -7.73 9.61 -13.57
N CYS A 100 -6.84 10.47 -13.07
CA CYS A 100 -6.10 11.43 -13.87
C CYS A 100 -7.00 12.37 -14.71
N HIS A 101 -7.98 12.99 -14.04
CA HIS A 101 -8.89 13.98 -14.61
C HIS A 101 -8.25 15.38 -14.54
N ILE A 102 -7.96 16.02 -15.68
CA ILE A 102 -7.84 17.48 -15.92
C ILE A 102 -7.43 17.63 -17.40
N ASN A 103 -7.99 18.63 -18.08
CA ASN A 103 -7.64 18.95 -19.46
C ASN A 103 -6.14 19.28 -19.57
N ALA A 104 -5.48 18.67 -20.56
CA ALA A 104 -4.04 18.48 -20.73
C ALA A 104 -3.10 19.71 -20.74
N ASN A 105 -3.49 20.91 -20.29
CA ASN A 105 -2.70 22.14 -20.46
C ASN A 105 -2.55 23.02 -19.20
N ALA A 106 -2.86 22.56 -17.99
CA ALA A 106 -2.78 23.41 -16.79
C ALA A 106 -1.39 23.41 -16.12
N ALA A 107 -0.33 23.82 -16.82
CA ALA A 107 1.04 23.84 -16.28
C ALA A 107 1.33 24.97 -15.26
N ALA A 108 0.35 25.83 -14.92
CA ALA A 108 0.58 26.96 -14.01
C ALA A 108 -0.52 27.20 -12.95
N THR A 109 -1.75 26.70 -13.15
CA THR A 109 -2.88 26.85 -12.20
C THR A 109 -3.34 25.54 -11.57
N ALA A 110 -2.76 24.40 -11.97
CA ALA A 110 -3.25 23.07 -11.64
C ALA A 110 -3.38 22.78 -10.13
N THR A 111 -2.54 23.36 -9.27
CA THR A 111 -2.58 23.07 -7.83
C THR A 111 -3.75 23.73 -7.11
N THR A 112 -4.26 24.88 -7.59
CA THR A 112 -5.48 25.48 -7.02
C THR A 112 -6.72 24.84 -7.67
N ASP A 113 -6.67 24.62 -8.98
CA ASP A 113 -7.76 24.00 -9.74
C ASP A 113 -8.07 22.58 -9.23
N ILE A 114 -7.07 21.79 -8.86
CA ILE A 114 -7.27 20.44 -8.29
C ILE A 114 -7.89 20.47 -6.89
N VAL A 115 -7.52 21.43 -6.06
CA VAL A 115 -8.07 21.55 -4.69
C VAL A 115 -9.55 21.85 -4.77
N GLU A 116 -9.95 22.80 -5.62
CA GLU A 116 -11.36 23.13 -5.84
C GLU A 116 -12.13 22.00 -6.53
N TYR A 117 -11.54 21.35 -7.53
CA TYR A 117 -12.14 20.21 -8.21
C TYR A 117 -12.42 19.06 -7.23
N CYS A 118 -11.41 18.61 -6.48
CA CYS A 118 -11.60 17.50 -5.56
C CYS A 118 -12.56 17.85 -4.43
N ALA A 119 -12.53 19.08 -3.91
CA ALA A 119 -13.44 19.53 -2.85
C ALA A 119 -14.91 19.66 -3.31
N SER A 120 -15.18 19.70 -4.61
CA SER A 120 -16.53 19.74 -5.18
C SER A 120 -16.96 18.42 -5.82
N LEU A 121 -16.11 17.39 -5.76
CA LEU A 121 -16.37 16.11 -6.39
C LEU A 121 -17.36 15.29 -5.56
N GLU A 122 -18.47 14.91 -6.17
CA GLU A 122 -19.34 13.83 -5.69
C GLU A 122 -19.05 12.59 -6.53
N PHE A 123 -18.44 11.56 -5.92
CA PHE A 123 -18.02 10.34 -6.62
C PHE A 123 -18.27 9.11 -5.75
N ALA A 124 -18.81 8.03 -6.34
CA ALA A 124 -19.14 6.79 -5.63
C ALA A 124 -20.04 6.99 -4.40
N GLY A 125 -20.90 8.02 -4.40
CA GLY A 125 -21.78 8.36 -3.27
C GLY A 125 -21.09 9.09 -2.11
N TYR A 126 -19.86 9.55 -2.30
CA TYR A 126 -19.08 10.33 -1.32
C TYR A 126 -18.79 11.74 -1.84
N ASP A 127 -18.76 12.71 -0.92
CA ASP A 127 -18.57 14.15 -1.15
C ASP A 127 -17.39 14.74 -0.35
N ASP A 128 -16.59 13.90 0.30
CA ASP A 128 -15.46 14.27 1.17
C ASP A 128 -14.09 14.06 0.49
N TRP A 129 -14.06 14.16 -0.84
CA TRP A 129 -12.84 14.06 -1.63
C TRP A 129 -11.97 15.31 -1.49
N ARG A 130 -10.65 15.13 -1.56
CA ARG A 130 -9.67 16.22 -1.50
C ARG A 130 -8.53 16.01 -2.49
N ALA A 131 -7.80 17.09 -2.75
CA ALA A 131 -6.52 16.98 -3.43
C ALA A 131 -5.54 16.18 -2.55
N PRO A 132 -4.81 15.21 -3.12
CA PRO A 132 -3.73 14.54 -2.42
C PRO A 132 -2.50 15.43 -2.34
N THR A 133 -1.60 15.09 -1.42
CA THR A 133 -0.23 15.60 -1.41
C THR A 133 0.64 14.80 -2.40
N SER A 134 1.74 15.40 -2.85
CA SER A 134 2.71 14.77 -3.74
C SER A 134 3.31 13.50 -3.12
N MET A 135 3.48 13.47 -1.80
CA MET A 135 3.93 12.28 -1.07
C MET A 135 2.89 11.15 -1.11
N GLU A 136 1.61 11.44 -0.87
CA GLU A 136 0.54 10.43 -0.93
C GLU A 136 0.45 9.80 -2.31
N ILE A 137 0.51 10.62 -3.37
CA ILE A 137 0.51 10.13 -4.75
C ILE A 137 1.76 9.27 -5.02
N SER A 138 2.94 9.76 -4.64
CA SER A 138 4.22 9.07 -4.86
C SER A 138 4.21 7.67 -4.23
N GLU A 139 3.80 7.59 -2.97
CA GLU A 139 3.69 6.34 -2.23
C GLU A 139 2.68 5.38 -2.87
N MET A 140 1.52 5.89 -3.31
CA MET A 140 0.51 5.08 -3.99
C MET A 140 1.08 4.50 -5.30
N ILE A 141 1.69 5.32 -6.16
CA ILE A 141 2.20 4.86 -7.47
C ILE A 141 3.33 3.85 -7.30
N ILE A 142 4.31 4.13 -6.45
CA ILE A 142 5.48 3.25 -6.25
C ILE A 142 5.02 1.86 -5.82
N HIS A 143 4.08 1.79 -4.88
CA HIS A 143 3.63 0.51 -4.36
C HIS A 143 2.64 -0.18 -5.27
N ALA A 144 1.79 0.55 -5.99
CA ALA A 144 0.94 -0.04 -7.02
C ALA A 144 1.79 -0.70 -8.12
N ASP A 145 2.83 -0.02 -8.60
CA ASP A 145 3.77 -0.53 -9.60
C ASP A 145 4.52 -1.78 -9.10
N GLN A 146 5.09 -1.74 -7.89
CA GLN A 146 5.79 -2.88 -7.28
C GLN A 146 4.89 -4.10 -7.09
N MET A 147 3.59 -3.90 -6.86
CA MET A 147 2.62 -4.97 -6.64
C MET A 147 1.89 -5.39 -7.93
N GLY A 148 2.17 -4.75 -9.07
CA GLY A 148 1.45 -5.00 -10.32
C GLY A 148 -0.03 -4.62 -10.27
N VAL A 149 -0.40 -3.69 -9.40
CA VAL A 149 -1.76 -3.14 -9.29
C VAL A 149 -1.96 -2.12 -10.40
N GLN A 150 -2.96 -2.35 -11.25
CA GLN A 150 -3.28 -1.42 -12.33
C GLN A 150 -4.03 -0.20 -11.80
N LEU A 151 -3.47 1.00 -12.03
CA LEU A 151 -4.18 2.25 -11.80
C LEU A 151 -4.95 2.61 -13.08
N ASN A 152 -6.26 2.75 -12.97
CA ASN A 152 -7.11 3.04 -14.12
C ASN A 152 -7.22 4.56 -14.30
N TYR A 153 -6.91 5.03 -15.51
CA TYR A 153 -6.97 6.44 -15.88
C TYR A 153 -8.00 6.69 -16.97
N ILE A 154 -8.71 7.83 -16.90
CA ILE A 154 -9.52 8.33 -18.00
C ILE A 154 -8.65 8.63 -19.23
N ASN A 155 -7.45 9.15 -19.00
CA ASN A 155 -6.45 9.40 -20.02
C ASN A 155 -5.25 8.46 -19.82
N PRO A 156 -5.11 7.40 -20.65
CA PRO A 156 -3.98 6.47 -20.53
C PRO A 156 -2.63 7.11 -20.88
N ALA A 157 -2.62 8.30 -21.51
CA ALA A 157 -1.40 9.06 -21.79
C ALA A 157 -1.00 10.01 -20.63
N CYS A 158 -1.64 9.90 -19.47
CA CYS A 158 -1.32 10.69 -18.30
C CYS A 158 0.10 10.35 -17.79
N GLN A 159 1.04 11.27 -17.95
CA GLN A 159 2.43 11.12 -17.52
C GLN A 159 2.69 11.71 -16.12
N PHE A 160 1.85 12.66 -15.71
CA PHE A 160 2.00 13.37 -14.44
C PHE A 160 0.66 13.50 -13.73
N MET A 161 0.66 13.30 -12.43
CA MET A 161 -0.45 13.65 -11.55
C MET A 161 -0.11 14.92 -10.77
N ALA A 162 -0.96 15.92 -10.85
CA ALA A 162 -0.93 17.09 -10.00
C ALA A 162 -1.39 16.71 -8.58
N ALA A 163 -0.73 17.32 -7.60
CA ALA A 163 -1.05 17.28 -6.19
C ALA A 163 -1.30 18.71 -5.69
N SER A 164 -1.68 18.85 -4.42
CA SER A 164 -1.82 20.17 -3.78
C SER A 164 -0.51 20.96 -3.70
N ASP A 165 0.63 20.28 -3.75
CA ASP A 165 1.97 20.83 -3.46
C ASP A 165 3.04 20.47 -4.53
N GLY A 166 2.65 19.86 -5.65
CA GLY A 166 3.60 19.49 -6.70
C GLY A 166 3.03 18.59 -7.77
N PHE A 167 3.91 17.87 -8.48
CA PHE A 167 3.54 16.89 -9.50
C PHE A 167 4.30 15.59 -9.28
N VAL A 168 3.68 14.47 -9.67
CA VAL A 168 4.26 13.14 -9.52
C VAL A 168 4.17 12.39 -10.85
N GLN A 169 5.27 11.76 -11.24
CA GLN A 169 5.33 10.93 -12.44
C GLN A 169 4.50 9.64 -12.26
N THR A 170 3.70 9.28 -13.25
CA THR A 170 2.89 8.04 -13.24
C THR A 170 3.70 6.82 -13.67
N GLU A 171 3.10 5.64 -13.56
CA GLU A 171 3.63 4.38 -14.10
C GLU A 171 3.77 4.38 -15.63
N ASN A 172 3.22 5.38 -16.33
CA ASN A 172 3.43 5.59 -17.76
C ASN A 172 4.77 6.27 -18.10
N THR A 173 5.67 6.43 -17.12
CA THR A 173 6.98 7.07 -17.25
C THR A 173 8.11 6.13 -16.85
N SER A 174 9.36 6.54 -17.06
CA SER A 174 10.54 5.76 -16.66
C SER A 174 10.85 5.80 -15.16
N GLU A 175 10.26 6.74 -14.41
CA GLU A 175 10.53 6.92 -12.97
C GLU A 175 9.21 7.08 -12.20
N PRO A 176 8.38 6.01 -12.11
CA PRO A 176 7.08 6.06 -11.42
C PRO A 176 7.22 6.56 -9.97
N GLY A 177 6.32 7.47 -9.58
CA GLY A 177 6.30 8.07 -8.25
C GLY A 177 7.30 9.21 -8.03
N LYS A 178 8.14 9.56 -9.00
CA LYS A 178 9.07 10.69 -8.85
C LYS A 178 8.33 12.02 -8.74
N ILE A 179 8.62 12.76 -7.67
CA ILE A 179 8.11 14.12 -7.47
C ILE A 179 8.93 15.11 -8.31
N VAL A 180 8.25 16.01 -9.00
CA VAL A 180 8.85 17.05 -9.85
C VAL A 180 8.23 18.42 -9.59
N GLU A 181 9.01 19.49 -9.80
CA GLU A 181 8.60 20.87 -9.52
C GLU A 181 7.66 21.45 -10.59
N SER A 182 7.66 20.89 -11.81
CA SER A 182 6.77 21.33 -12.89
C SER A 182 6.47 20.18 -13.84
N ALA A 183 5.28 20.22 -14.44
CA ALA A 183 4.82 19.25 -15.42
C ALA A 183 3.90 19.90 -16.45
N VAL A 184 3.89 19.33 -17.66
CA VAL A 184 2.89 19.60 -18.71
C VAL A 184 2.07 18.32 -18.91
N ASN A 185 0.84 18.45 -19.40
CA ASN A 185 -0.07 17.30 -19.57
C ASN A 185 -0.31 16.51 -18.27
N SER A 186 -0.44 17.22 -17.14
CA SER A 186 -0.81 16.62 -15.87
C SER A 186 -2.33 16.46 -15.75
N GLY A 187 -2.77 15.42 -15.06
CA GLY A 187 -4.14 15.31 -14.57
C GLY A 187 -4.19 15.19 -13.05
N SER A 188 -5.35 14.88 -12.48
CA SER A 188 -5.51 14.74 -11.03
C SER A 188 -6.19 13.44 -10.62
N ARG A 189 -5.90 12.98 -9.40
CA ARG A 189 -6.62 11.87 -8.76
C ARG A 189 -6.94 12.28 -7.34
N CYS A 190 -8.23 12.43 -7.04
CA CYS A 190 -8.66 12.82 -5.69
C CYS A 190 -8.55 11.64 -4.72
N VAL A 191 -8.34 11.98 -3.45
CA VAL A 191 -8.18 11.04 -2.34
C VAL A 191 -9.14 11.39 -1.21
N ARG A 192 -9.46 10.42 -0.36
CA ARG A 192 -10.16 10.61 0.91
C ARG A 192 -9.56 9.72 1.99
#